data_AF-A0A1G1WHA9-F1
#
_entry.id   AF-A0A1G1WHA9-F1
#
_cell.length_a   1.000
_cell.length_b   1.000
_cell.length_c   1.000
_cell.angle_alpha   90.00
_cell.angle_beta   90.00
_cell.angle_gamma   90.00
#
_symmetry.space_group_name_H-M   'P 1'
#
loop_
_entity.id
_entity.type
_entity.pdbx_description
1 polymer ?
#
loop_
_entity_poly.entity_id
_entity_poly.type
_entity_poly.pdbx_seq_one_letter_code
_entity_poly.pdbx_strand_id
1 'polypeptide(L)' 'MEARILRFLLSQPGEKCKLAQLRAEFQTLAAHLLETTLHWLVITRLVEMDGKKVQITEGGRRLRGQIPDGPILHALNVRV' A
#
# COMPACT_ATOMS: atom_id res chain seq x y z
N MET A 1 -7.60 3.96 -3.00
CA MET A 1 -6.57 3.19 -3.75
C MET A 1 -5.65 2.43 -2.79
N GLU A 2 -5.14 3.14 -1.80
CA GLU A 2 -4.39 2.71 -0.62
C GLU A 2 -4.90 1.38 -0.06
N ALA A 3 -6.20 1.28 0.22
CA ALA A 3 -6.87 0.09 0.73
C ALA A 3 -6.67 -1.14 -0.15
N ARG A 4 -6.76 -0.97 -1.47
CA ARG A 4 -6.55 -2.06 -2.43
C ARG A 4 -5.09 -2.49 -2.47
N ILE A 5 -4.16 -1.53 -2.45
CA ILE A 5 -2.71 -1.81 -2.42
C ILE A 5 -2.33 -2.54 -1.13
N LEU A 6 -2.80 -2.08 0.04
CA LEU A 6 -2.50 -2.73 1.31
C LEU A 6 -3.12 -4.13 1.39
N ARG A 7 -4.38 -4.31 0.94
CA ARG A 7 -5.01 -5.64 0.87
C ARG A 7 -4.24 -6.58 -0.06
N PHE A 8 -3.83 -6.08 -1.22
CA PHE A 8 -3.02 -6.86 -2.16
C PHE A 8 -1.69 -7.28 -1.54
N LEU A 9 -0.97 -6.35 -0.89
CA LEU A 9 0.30 -6.68 -0.25
C LEU A 9 0.12 -7.66 0.92
N LEU A 10 -0.91 -7.49 1.75
CA LEU A 10 -1.23 -8.39 2.85
C LEU A 10 -1.64 -9.80 2.40
N SER A 11 -2.12 -9.96 1.16
CA SER A 11 -2.41 -11.27 0.57
C SER A 11 -1.19 -11.95 -0.06
N GLN A 12 -0.08 -11.23 -0.24
CA GLN A 12 1.14 -11.81 -0.81
C GLN A 12 1.90 -12.67 0.21
N PRO A 13 2.58 -13.74 -0.23
CA PRO A 13 3.51 -14.49 0.60
C PRO A 13 4.60 -13.58 1.17
N GLY A 14 4.71 -13.54 2.51
CA GLY A 14 5.66 -12.67 3.20
C GLY A 14 5.32 -11.17 3.12
N GLU A 15 4.08 -10.84 2.76
CA GLU A 15 3.51 -9.49 2.74
C GLU A 15 4.32 -8.47 1.92
N LYS A 16 4.90 -8.96 0.82
CA LYS A 16 5.81 -8.21 -0.04
C LYS A 16 5.63 -8.60 -1.49
N CYS A 17 5.94 -7.68 -2.40
CA CYS A 17 5.94 -7.95 -3.83
C CYS A 17 7.00 -7.12 -4.56
N LYS A 18 7.21 -7.42 -5.84
CA LYS A 18 7.97 -6.54 -6.74
C LYS A 18 7.07 -5.39 -7.21
N LEU A 19 7.65 -4.20 -7.41
CA LEU A 19 6.95 -3.04 -7.96
C LEU A 19 6.31 -3.34 -9.33
N ALA A 20 6.97 -4.18 -10.15
CA ALA A 20 6.43 -4.61 -11.44
C ALA A 20 5.13 -5.44 -11.29
N GLN A 21 5.02 -6.28 -10.26
CA GLN A 21 3.80 -7.04 -9.98
C GLN A 21 2.66 -6.10 -9.56
N LEU A 22 2.99 -5.11 -8.73
CA LEU A 22 2.04 -4.08 -8.33
C LEU A 22 1.57 -3.27 -9.55
N ARG A 23 2.48 -2.87 -10.44
CA ARG A 23 2.12 -2.18 -11.69
C ARG A 23 1.23 -3.02 -12.61
N ALA A 24 1.45 -4.33 -12.67
CA ALA A 24 0.61 -5.25 -13.45
C ALA A 24 -0.79 -5.40 -12.84
N GLU A 25 -0.89 -5.57 -11.52
CA GLU A 25 -2.16 -5.66 -10.79
C GLU A 25 -3.01 -4.39 -10.96
N PHE A 26 -2.34 -3.22 -10.95
CA PHE A 26 -2.97 -1.91 -11.02
C PHE A 26 -2.86 -1.28 -12.42
N GLN A 27 -2.66 -2.08 -13.48
CA GLN A 27 -2.38 -1.62 -14.84
C GLN A 27 -3.49 -0.75 -15.46
N THR A 28 -4.73 -0.89 -14.99
CA THR A 28 -5.88 -0.10 -15.46
C THR A 28 -5.86 1.34 -14.95
N LEU A 29 -4.89 1.68 -14.10
CA LEU A 29 -4.72 3.01 -13.53
C LEU A 29 -3.55 3.71 -14.20
N ALA A 30 -3.63 5.03 -14.26
CA ALA A 30 -2.50 5.82 -14.73
C ALA A 30 -1.29 5.57 -13.81
N ALA A 31 -0.15 5.22 -14.40
CA ALA A 31 1.05 4.80 -13.65
C ALA A 31 1.49 5.81 -12.58
N HIS A 32 1.31 7.12 -12.86
CA HIS A 32 1.62 8.18 -11.91
C HIS A 32 0.78 8.10 -10.62
N LEU A 33 -0.50 7.72 -10.70
CA LEU A 33 -1.37 7.60 -9.52
C LEU A 33 -0.90 6.48 -8.59
N LEU A 34 -0.42 5.37 -9.16
CA LEU A 34 0.13 4.27 -8.37
C LEU A 34 1.38 4.71 -7.62
N GLU A 35 2.27 5.45 -8.29
CA GLU A 35 3.50 5.96 -7.68
C GLU A 35 3.22 7.01 -6.61
N THR A 36 2.28 7.94 -6.84
CA THR A 36 1.85 8.90 -5.82
C THR A 36 1.25 8.18 -4.60
N THR A 37 0.40 7.17 -4.83
CA THR A 37 -0.21 6.40 -3.73
C THR A 37 0.85 5.63 -2.94
N LEU A 38 1.81 5.00 -3.61
CA LEU A 38 2.90 4.29 -2.96
C LEU A 38 3.78 5.22 -2.13
N HIS A 39 4.16 6.38 -2.68
CA HIS A 39 4.90 7.39 -1.93
C HIS A 39 4.18 7.79 -0.64
N TRP A 40 2.87 7.99 -0.72
CA TRP A 40 2.07 8.34 0.45
C TRP A 40 2.04 7.21 1.50
N LEU A 41 1.89 5.96 1.07
CA LEU A 41 1.94 4.79 1.96
C LEU A 41 3.31 4.62 2.64
N VAL A 42 4.40 5.03 1.96
CA VAL A 42 5.75 5.07 2.53
C VAL A 42 5.89 6.16 3.58
N ILE A 43 5.42 7.39 3.28
CA ILE A 43 5.46 8.52 4.22
C ILE A 43 4.68 8.19 5.50
N THR A 44 3.53 7.52 5.36
CA THR A 44 2.70 7.09 6.49
C THR A 44 3.19 5.82 7.18
N ARG A 45 4.35 5.29 6.78
CA ARG A 45 4.99 4.11 7.37
C ARG A 45 4.11 2.87 7.35
N LEU A 46 3.23 2.72 6.36
CA LEU A 46 2.38 1.53 6.18
C LEU A 46 3.04 0.49 5.27
N VAL A 47 3.83 0.98 4.32
CA VAL A 47 4.70 0.17 3.47
C VAL A 47 6.08 0.76 3.48
N GLU A 48 7.05 -0.04 3.12
CA GLU A 48 8.41 0.40 2.85
C GLU A 48 8.86 -0.13 1.49
N MET A 49 9.80 0.59 0.88
CA MET A 49 10.33 0.27 -0.43
C MET A 49 11.83 0.07 -0.35
N ASP A 50 12.29 -1.08 -0.83
CA ASP A 50 13.71 -1.40 -1.01
C ASP A 50 13.96 -1.61 -2.51
N GLY A 51 14.40 -0.54 -3.17
CA GLY A 51 14.57 -0.48 -4.62
C GLY A 51 13.27 -0.82 -5.36
N LYS A 52 13.21 -2.02 -5.95
CA LYS A 52 12.04 -2.53 -6.69
C LYS A 52 11.13 -3.45 -5.88
N LYS A 53 11.33 -3.56 -4.57
CA LYS A 53 10.48 -4.35 -3.66
C LYS A 53 9.62 -3.42 -2.82
N VAL A 54 8.37 -3.81 -2.61
CA VAL A 54 7.40 -3.14 -1.75
C VAL A 54 6.99 -4.14 -0.68
N GLN A 55 7.01 -3.76 0.59
CA GLN A 55 6.60 -4.63 1.70
C GLN A 55 5.77 -3.88 2.72
N ILE A 56 4.85 -4.59 3.37
CA ILE A 56 4.07 -4.08 4.49
C ILE A 56 4.98 -3.94 5.71
N THR A 57 4.90 -2.78 6.37
CA THR A 57 5.55 -2.56 7.67
C THR A 57 4.72 -3.15 8.81
N GLU A 58 5.24 -3.11 10.03
CA GLU A 58 4.44 -3.42 11.22
C GLU A 58 3.19 -2.52 11.34
N GLY A 59 3.31 -1.23 11.00
CA GLY A 59 2.19 -0.29 11.00
C GLY A 59 1.09 -0.69 10.02
N GLY A 60 1.46 -1.10 8.81
CA GLY A 60 0.51 -1.62 7.82
C GLY A 60 -0.15 -2.93 8.26
N ARG A 61 0.61 -3.82 8.92
CA ARG A 61 0.07 -5.07 9.50
C ARG A 61 -0.99 -4.82 10.55
N ARG A 62 -0.83 -3.81 11.40
CA ARG A 62 -1.82 -3.49 12.45
C ARG A 62 -3.18 -3.04 11.88
N LEU A 63 -3.19 -2.55 10.64
CA LEU A 63 -4.43 -2.22 9.95
C LEU A 63 -5.14 -3.45 9.36
N ARG A 64 -4.53 -4.64 9.43
CA ARG A 64 -5.17 -5.90 8.99
C ARG A 64 -6.52 -6.07 9.69
N GLY A 65 -7.59 -6.23 8.89
CA GLY A 65 -8.97 -6.30 9.38
C GLY A 65 -9.66 -4.96 9.62
N GLN A 66 -8.93 -3.84 9.55
CA GLN A 66 -9.45 -2.47 9.71
C GLN A 66 -9.38 -1.66 8.40
N ILE A 67 -8.92 -2.27 7.30
CA ILE A 67 -8.81 -1.60 6.01
C ILE A 67 -10.22 -1.43 5.41
N PRO A 68 -10.77 -0.20 5.35
CA PRO A 68 -12.09 0.02 4.79
C PRO A 68 -12.11 -0.26 3.28
N ASP A 69 -13.29 -0.46 2.70
CA ASP A 69 -13.43 -0.51 1.24
C ASP A 69 -13.18 0.86 0.57
N GLY A 70 -13.25 1.94 1.35
CA GLY A 70 -12.97 3.32 0.96
C GLY A 70 -11.55 3.83 1.27
N PRO A 71 -11.33 5.17 1.23
CA PRO A 71 -10.04 5.79 1.53
C PRO A 71 -9.57 5.51 2.96
N ILE A 72 -8.31 5.06 3.13
CA ILE A 72 -7.72 4.80 4.46
C ILE A 72 -7.48 6.12 5.22
N LEU A 73 -7.38 7.24 4.51
CA LEU A 73 -7.13 8.58 5.06
C LEU A 73 -8.09 9.00 6.18
N HIS A 74 -9.33 8.50 6.20
CA HIS A 74 -10.26 8.78 7.30
C HIS A 74 -10.08 7.85 8.51
N ALA A 75 -9.51 6.66 8.32
CA ALA A 75 -9.30 5.65 9.37
C ALA A 75 -7.96 5.84 10.10
N LEU A 76 -6.96 6.38 9.41
CA LEU A 76 -5.71 6.81 10.02
C LEU A 76 -5.86 8.27 10.42
N ASN A 77 -6.21 8.51 11.69
CA ASN A 77 -6.21 9.84 12.30
C ASN A 77 -4.76 10.35 12.43
N VAL A 78 -4.06 10.52 11.29
CA VAL A 78 -2.71 11.07 11.21
C VAL A 78 -2.85 12.56 11.49
N ARG A 79 -2.58 12.95 12.74
CA ARG A 79 -2.27 14.36 13.04
C ARG A 79 -1.02 14.72 12.25
N VAL A 80 -1.20 15.44 11.15
CA VAL A 80 -0.13 16.20 10.49
C VAL A 80 0.00 17.52 11.22
#